data_AF-A0A352X406-F1
#
_entry.id   AF-A0A352X406-F1
#
_cell.length_a   1.000
_cell.length_b   1.000
_cell.length_c   1.000
_cell.angle_alpha   90.00
_cell.angle_beta   90.00
_cell.angle_gamma   90.00
#
_symmetry.space_group_name_H-M   'P 1'
#
loop_
_entity.id
_entity.type
_entity.pdbx_description
1 polymer ?
#
loop_
_entity_poly.entity_id
_entity_poly.type
_entity_poly.pdbx_seq_one_letter_code
_entity_poly.pdbx_strand_id
1 'polypeptide(L)'
;MVLGIMKRKCWDFRLSVATVFALGGGIPLTVNPVFAQITPDTTLGTEASLVTPNSQIRGLPGELIQGGAFRGSALFHSFAEFNVNNGQRVYFANPT
;
A
#
# COMPACT_ATOMS: atom_id res chain seq x y z
N MET A 1 -13.90 16.19 -18.67
CA MET A 1 -13.70 16.73 -17.31
C MET A 1 -13.64 15.53 -16.37
N VAL A 2 -12.44 14.97 -16.14
CA VAL A 2 -12.28 13.77 -15.32
C VAL A 2 -12.10 14.22 -13.87
N LEU A 3 -13.05 13.83 -13.02
CA LEU A 3 -13.07 14.13 -11.59
C LEU A 3 -11.96 13.31 -10.90
N GLY A 4 -10.75 13.87 -10.88
CA GLY A 4 -9.62 13.34 -10.12
C GLY A 4 -9.71 13.78 -8.67
N ILE A 5 -10.43 13.04 -7.82
CA ILE A 5 -10.28 13.14 -6.37
C ILE A 5 -10.39 11.74 -5.76
N MET A 6 -9.25 11.06 -5.61
CA MET A 6 -9.11 9.95 -4.66
C MET A 6 -7.79 10.10 -3.91
N LYS A 7 -7.52 11.31 -3.42
CA LYS A 7 -6.82 11.45 -2.14
C LYS A 7 -7.84 10.96 -1.12
N ARG A 8 -7.78 9.68 -0.76
CA ARG A 8 -8.45 9.17 0.44
C ARG A 8 -7.86 9.95 1.60
N LYS A 9 -8.46 11.11 1.90
CA LYS A 9 -8.39 11.78 3.18
C LYS A 9 -8.80 10.71 4.17
N CYS A 10 -7.79 10.08 4.76
CA CYS A 10 -7.92 9.20 5.90
C CYS A 10 -8.46 10.08 7.01
N TRP A 11 -9.77 10.31 7.01
CA TRP A 11 -10.45 10.82 8.18
C TRP A 11 -10.16 9.80 9.28
N ASP A 12 -9.48 10.29 10.30
CA ASP A 12 -8.96 9.61 11.47
C ASP A 12 -9.88 8.48 11.97
N PHE A 13 -9.64 7.24 11.52
CA PHE A 13 -10.13 6.04 12.23
C PHE A 13 -9.20 5.78 13.43
N ARG A 14 -9.10 6.76 14.34
CA ARG A 14 -8.59 6.50 15.68
C ARG A 14 -9.73 5.84 16.45
N LEU A 15 -9.72 4.52 16.52
CA LEU A 15 -10.53 3.78 17.49
C LEU A 15 -9.95 4.10 18.88
N SER A 16 -10.26 5.28 19.42
CA SER A 16 -9.91 5.63 20.80
C SER A 16 -10.81 4.81 21.73
N VAL A 17 -10.35 3.61 22.10
CA VAL A 17 -10.91 2.89 23.25
C VAL A 17 -10.43 3.62 24.50
N ALA A 18 -11.18 4.63 24.92
CA ALA A 18 -10.99 5.30 26.20
C ALA A 18 -12.08 4.81 27.16
N THR A 19 -11.78 3.78 27.96
CA THR A 19 -12.64 3.27 29.05
C THR A 19 -11.69 2.47 29.95
N VAL A 20 -11.49 2.66 31.25
CA VAL A 20 -12.06 3.50 32.32
C VAL A 20 -10.89 3.81 33.26
N PHE A 21 -10.82 5.01 33.84
CA PHE A 21 -10.00 5.24 35.03
C PHE A 21 -10.79 5.99 36.10
N ALA A 22 -11.48 5.21 36.92
CA ALA A 22 -11.75 5.61 38.28
C ALA A 22 -11.37 4.40 39.15
N LEU A 23 -10.20 4.51 39.81
CA LEU A 23 -9.77 3.70 40.96
C LEU A 23 -9.05 2.36 40.73
N GLY A 24 -8.48 2.09 39.55
CA GLY A 24 -7.56 0.96 39.38
C GLY A 24 -6.72 1.10 38.11
N GLY A 25 -5.40 1.01 38.25
CA GLY A 25 -4.41 1.15 37.17
C GLY A 25 -4.64 0.26 35.94
N GLY A 26 -5.37 0.73 34.94
CA GLY A 26 -5.36 0.16 33.59
C GLY A 26 -4.19 0.68 32.75
N ILE A 27 -3.53 -0.15 31.95
CA ILE A 27 -2.62 0.37 30.91
C ILE A 27 -3.48 0.55 29.65
N PRO A 28 -3.61 1.76 29.06
CA PRO A 28 -4.36 1.89 27.81
C PRO A 28 -3.63 1.10 26.72
N LEU A 29 -4.26 0.04 26.23
CA LEU A 29 -3.80 -0.71 25.06
C LEU A 29 -4.07 0.12 23.81
N THR A 30 -3.05 0.80 23.30
CA THR A 30 -3.13 1.52 22.03
C THR A 30 -2.97 0.55 20.88
N VAL A 31 -4.03 0.38 20.09
CA VAL A 31 -3.97 -0.40 18.85
C VAL A 31 -3.60 0.56 17.71
N ASN A 32 -2.48 0.31 17.04
CA ASN A 32 -2.09 1.03 15.82
C ASN A 32 -2.44 0.15 14.61
N PRO A 33 -3.62 0.31 13.99
CA PRO A 33 -3.96 -0.48 12.82
C PRO A 33 -2.99 -0.14 11.68
N VAL A 34 -2.40 -1.16 11.06
CA VAL A 34 -1.63 -0.99 9.83
C VAL A 34 -2.58 -1.03 8.64
N PHE A 35 -2.50 -0.01 7.79
CA PHE A 35 -3.22 -0.04 6.51
C PHE A 35 -2.41 -0.85 5.51
N ALA A 36 -3.06 -1.66 4.66
CA ALA A 36 -2.29 -2.29 3.60
C ALA A 36 -1.81 -1.22 2.62
N GLN A 37 -0.49 -1.18 2.44
CA GLN A 37 0.24 -0.24 1.62
C GLN A 37 1.30 -0.99 0.81
N ILE A 38 1.60 -0.46 -0.37
CA ILE A 38 2.66 -0.95 -1.25
C ILE A 38 3.67 0.18 -1.38
N THR A 39 4.80 0.04 -0.69
CA THR A 39 5.86 1.05 -0.65
C THR A 39 7.06 0.50 -1.42
N PRO A 40 7.36 1.06 -2.61
CA PRO A 40 8.52 0.61 -3.38
C PRO A 40 9.82 0.93 -2.66
N ASP A 41 10.80 0.05 -2.83
CA ASP A 41 12.15 0.29 -2.37
C ASP A 41 12.92 1.13 -3.42
N THR A 42 13.51 2.24 -2.98
CA THR A 42 14.25 3.19 -3.83
C THR A 42 15.76 2.97 -3.77
N THR A 43 16.25 1.99 -2.99
CA THR A 43 17.70 1.71 -2.85
C THR A 43 18.33 1.17 -4.14
N LEU A 44 17.53 0.64 -5.07
CA LEU A 44 17.97 0.11 -6.36
C LEU A 44 18.07 1.17 -7.48
N GLY A 45 17.85 2.45 -7.16
CA GLY A 45 17.98 3.54 -8.13
C GLY A 45 17.09 3.36 -9.36
N THR A 46 17.70 3.23 -10.54
CA THR A 46 16.99 3.05 -11.83
C THR A 46 16.31 1.69 -11.95
N GLU A 47 16.71 0.70 -11.16
CA GLU A 47 16.12 -0.64 -11.12
C GLU A 47 15.01 -0.77 -10.05
N ALA A 48 14.57 0.36 -9.47
CA ALA A 48 13.50 0.36 -8.48
C ALA A 48 12.16 -0.09 -9.05
N SER A 49 11.32 -0.66 -8.19
CA SER A 49 9.93 -0.97 -8.51
C SER A 49 9.12 0.33 -8.61
N LEU A 50 8.26 0.45 -9.61
CA LEU A 50 7.36 1.59 -9.81
C LEU A 50 5.92 1.13 -9.58
N VAL A 51 5.19 1.83 -8.71
CA VAL A 51 3.79 1.51 -8.39
C VAL A 51 2.90 2.62 -8.93
N THR A 52 2.06 2.29 -9.91
CA THR A 52 1.07 3.20 -10.49
C THR A 52 -0.32 2.89 -9.92
N PRO A 53 -0.89 3.74 -9.07
CA PRO A 53 -2.22 3.52 -8.50
C PRO A 53 -3.34 3.82 -9.51
N ASN A 54 -4.48 3.14 -9.35
CA ASN A 54 -5.70 3.34 -10.14
C ASN A 54 -5.53 3.14 -11.66
N SER A 55 -4.61 2.28 -12.08
CA SER A 55 -4.51 1.86 -13.47
C SER A 55 -5.75 1.07 -13.88
N GLN A 56 -6.32 1.39 -15.04
CA GLN A 56 -7.46 0.67 -15.60
C GLN A 56 -6.97 -0.63 -16.26
N ILE A 57 -7.12 -1.74 -15.56
CA ILE A 57 -6.61 -3.05 -15.98
C ILE A 57 -7.82 -3.94 -16.23
N ARG A 58 -8.00 -4.35 -17.50
CA ARG A 58 -9.16 -5.13 -17.94
C ARG A 58 -10.51 -4.50 -17.54
N GLY A 59 -10.59 -3.16 -17.59
CA GLY A 59 -11.80 -2.41 -17.27
C GLY A 59 -12.05 -2.14 -15.78
N LEU A 60 -11.18 -2.62 -14.88
CA LEU A 60 -11.29 -2.39 -13.44
C LEU A 60 -10.08 -1.60 -12.92
N PRO A 61 -10.25 -0.72 -11.91
CA PRO A 61 -9.13 -0.04 -11.29
C PRO A 61 -8.28 -1.03 -10.49
N GLY A 62 -6.96 -0.91 -10.59
CA GLY A 62 -6.00 -1.69 -9.81
C GLY A 62 -4.68 -0.94 -9.68
N GLU A 63 -3.75 -1.52 -8.93
CA GLU A 63 -2.37 -1.03 -8.84
C GLU A 63 -1.50 -1.78 -9.84
N LEU A 64 -0.78 -1.04 -10.68
CA LEU A 64 0.15 -1.60 -11.65
C LEU A 64 1.58 -1.43 -11.16
N ILE A 65 2.30 -2.55 -11.06
CA ILE A 65 3.71 -2.60 -10.70
C ILE A 65 4.52 -2.75 -11.98
N GLN A 66 5.50 -1.88 -12.15
CA GLN A 66 6.39 -1.79 -13.31
C GLN A 66 7.85 -1.60 -12.85
N GLY A 67 8.80 -1.56 -13.79
CA GLY A 67 10.22 -1.45 -13.48
C GLY A 67 10.77 -2.74 -12.88
N GLY A 68 11.67 -2.62 -11.90
CA GLY A 68 12.36 -3.75 -11.29
C GLY A 68 13.74 -4.04 -11.89
N ALA A 69 14.46 -4.95 -11.24
CA ALA A 69 15.82 -5.35 -11.61
C ALA A 69 15.79 -6.60 -12.48
N PHE A 70 16.34 -6.50 -13.69
CA PHE A 70 16.51 -7.66 -14.57
C PHE A 70 17.82 -8.38 -14.26
N ARG A 71 17.76 -9.70 -14.07
CA ARG A 71 18.93 -10.57 -14.00
C ARG A 71 18.70 -11.77 -14.93
N GLY A 72 19.22 -11.68 -16.14
CA GLY A 72 18.97 -12.67 -17.19
C GLY A 72 17.49 -12.71 -17.57
N SER A 73 16.86 -13.88 -17.43
CA SER A 73 15.43 -14.08 -17.71
C SER A 73 14.51 -13.82 -16.50
N ALA A 74 15.08 -13.42 -15.35
CA ALA A 74 14.32 -13.17 -14.14
C ALA A 74 14.17 -11.66 -13.89
N LEU A 75 12.95 -11.26 -13.54
CA LEU A 75 12.59 -9.91 -13.11
C LEU A 75 12.37 -9.90 -11.60
N PHE A 76 13.10 -9.04 -10.90
CA PHE A 76 13.01 -8.88 -9.45
C PHE A 76 12.37 -7.54 -9.10
N HIS A 77 11.52 -7.56 -8.08
CA HIS A 77 10.93 -6.36 -7.50
C HIS A 77 11.30 -6.28 -6.02
N SER A 78 11.75 -5.10 -5.58
CA SER A 78 12.01 -4.80 -4.17
C SER A 78 10.95 -3.83 -3.63
N PHE A 79 10.50 -4.07 -2.40
CA PHE A 79 9.53 -3.26 -1.68
C PHE A 79 9.95 -3.14 -0.22
N ALA A 80 9.83 -1.94 0.34
CA ALA A 80 9.97 -1.75 1.78
C ALA A 80 8.77 -2.35 2.52
N GLU A 81 7.58 -2.22 1.93
CA GLU A 81 6.35 -2.82 2.43
C GLU A 81 5.49 -3.31 1.27
N PHE A 82 4.96 -4.52 1.38
CA PHE A 82 4.06 -5.09 0.37
C PHE A 82 2.86 -5.72 1.07
N ASN A 83 1.81 -4.93 1.26
CA ASN A 83 0.57 -5.37 1.88
C ASN A 83 -0.61 -5.10 0.94
N VAL A 84 -1.46 -6.11 0.74
CA VAL A 84 -2.63 -6.04 -0.14
C VAL A 84 -3.91 -6.14 0.69
N ASN A 85 -4.77 -5.12 0.65
CA ASN A 85 -6.04 -5.14 1.36
C ASN A 85 -7.02 -6.14 0.73
N ASN A 86 -8.02 -6.56 1.50
CA ASN A 86 -9.12 -7.34 0.95
C ASN A 86 -9.79 -6.61 -0.23
N GLY A 87 -9.92 -7.30 -1.37
CA GLY A 87 -10.48 -6.73 -2.60
C GLY A 87 -9.56 -5.75 -3.36
N GLN A 88 -8.36 -5.44 -2.85
CA GLN A 88 -7.34 -4.70 -3.60
C GLN A 88 -6.74 -5.60 -4.69
N ARG A 89 -6.49 -5.01 -5.86
CA ARG A 89 -5.94 -5.70 -7.03
C ARG A 89 -4.59 -5.12 -7.37
N VAL A 90 -3.61 -5.98 -7.52
CA VAL A 90 -2.23 -5.62 -7.86
C VAL A 90 -1.81 -6.47 -9.05
N TYR A 91 -1.23 -5.82 -10.05
CA TYR A 91 -0.80 -6.47 -11.28
C TYR A 91 0.65 -6.15 -11.55
N PHE A 92 1.42 -7.17 -11.92
CA PHE A 92 2.79 -7.00 -12.40
C PHE A 92 2.76 -6.87 -13.92
N ALA A 93 3.38 -5.82 -14.45
CA ALA A 93 3.56 -5.67 -15.87
C ALA A 93 4.55 -6.73 -16.36
N ASN A 94 4.07 -7.65 -17.19
CA ASN A 94 4.94 -8.65 -17.80
C ASN A 94 5.93 -7.96 -18.75
N PRO A 95 7.24 -8.13 -18.56
CA PRO A 95 8.22 -7.62 -19.52
C PRO A 95 8.12 -8.41 -20.84
N THR A 96 8.12 -7.68 -21.95
CA THR A 96 8.12 -8.22 -23.32
C THR A 96 9.54 -8.43 -23.83
#